data_AF-A0A9N9TVR7-F1
#
_entry.id   AF-A0A9N9TVR7-F1
#
_cell.length_a   1.000
_cell.length_b   1.000
_cell.length_c   1.000
_cell.angle_alpha   90.00
_cell.angle_beta   90.00
_cell.angle_gamma   90.00
#
_symmetry.space_group_name_H-M   'P 1'
#
loop_
_entity.id
_entity.type
_entity.pdbx_description
1 polymer ?
#
loop_
_entity_poly.entity_id
_entity_poly.type
_entity_poly.pdbx_seq_one_letter_code
_entity_poly.pdbx_strand_id
1 'polypeptide(L)'
;MSLLSRIMPSILNRLSSASVQSPASFHSLTGDRALGANPGGLFGIVTRSIVRVHFPRPSERKRITVHGWEKRMKTASGRRILMNRILKGRWVYSH
;
A
#
# COMPACT_ATOMS: atom_id res chain seq x y z
N MET A 1 35.74 21.86 15.53
CA MET A 1 34.83 21.47 14.42
C MET A 1 34.49 20.00 14.59
N SER A 2 33.41 19.69 15.30
CA SER A 2 32.88 18.31 15.43
C SER A 2 31.36 18.41 15.38
N LEU A 3 30.82 18.17 14.19
CA LEU A 3 29.38 18.02 13.93
C LEU A 3 29.17 16.55 13.65
N LEU A 4 28.36 15.87 14.46
CA LEU A 4 27.55 14.67 14.14
C LEU A 4 27.35 13.83 15.40
N SER A 5 26.33 14.15 16.19
CA SER A 5 25.59 13.07 16.87
C SER A 5 24.16 13.49 17.20
N ARG A 6 23.25 12.53 16.96
CA ARG A 6 21.90 12.36 17.56
C ARG A 6 20.73 13.09 16.89
N ILE A 7 20.19 12.47 15.85
CA ILE A 7 18.77 12.55 15.51
C ILE A 7 18.16 11.19 15.92
N MET A 8 17.43 11.18 17.03
CA MET A 8 16.50 10.12 17.41
C MET A 8 15.10 10.51 16.92
N PRO A 9 14.34 9.62 16.26
CA PRO A 9 12.89 9.77 16.22
C PRO A 9 12.27 8.87 17.29
N SER A 10 11.55 9.50 18.22
CA SER A 10 10.71 8.87 19.24
C SER A 10 9.54 8.12 18.59
N ILE A 11 9.61 6.79 18.60
CA ILE A 11 8.49 5.91 18.32
C ILE A 11 7.74 5.72 19.65
N LEU A 12 6.83 6.63 19.99
CA LEU A 12 5.70 6.36 20.89
C LEU A 12 4.85 7.63 21.00
N ASN A 13 3.60 7.54 20.52
CA ASN A 13 2.40 8.16 21.11
C ASN A 13 1.34 8.39 20.02
N ARG A 14 0.50 7.37 19.80
CA ARG A 14 -0.86 7.61 19.30
C ARG A 14 -1.80 6.48 19.72
N LEU A 15 -2.01 6.36 21.03
CA LEU A 15 -3.18 5.68 21.59
C LEU A 15 -3.90 6.65 22.54
N SER A 16 -4.98 7.24 22.03
CA SER A 16 -6.10 7.84 22.76
C SER A 16 -7.15 8.17 21.68
N SER A 17 -8.42 7.81 21.76
CA SER A 17 -9.31 7.59 22.90
C SER A 17 -10.44 6.64 22.49
N ALA A 18 -10.74 5.63 23.33
CA ALA A 18 -12.00 4.90 23.24
C ALA A 18 -13.09 5.77 23.88
N SER A 19 -14.06 6.23 23.08
CA SER A 19 -15.27 6.84 23.62
C SER A 19 -16.30 5.74 23.87
N VAL A 20 -16.66 5.58 25.14
CA VAL A 20 -17.76 4.74 25.62
C VAL A 20 -19.07 5.38 25.12
N GLN A 21 -19.87 4.65 24.34
CA GLN A 21 -21.21 5.07 23.96
C GLN A 21 -22.25 4.25 24.72
N SER A 22 -23.08 4.95 25.48
CA SER A 22 -24.22 4.45 26.25
C SER A 22 -25.31 3.88 25.33
N PRO A 23 -26.03 2.82 25.74
CA PRO A 23 -27.12 2.28 24.92
C PRO A 23 -28.43 3.01 25.25
N ALA A 24 -28.93 3.83 24.33
CA ALA A 24 -30.34 4.24 24.39
C ALA A 24 -30.94 4.57 23.02
N SER A 25 -32.17 4.07 22.86
CA SER A 25 -33.22 4.47 21.93
C SER A 25 -33.22 3.83 20.54
N PHE A 26 -33.87 2.67 20.46
CA PHE A 26 -34.43 2.11 19.23
C PHE A 26 -35.46 3.10 18.64
N HIS A 27 -35.20 3.62 17.44
CA HIS A 27 -36.20 4.33 16.65
C HIS A 27 -36.74 3.44 15.52
N SER A 28 -38.06 3.36 15.49
CA SER A 28 -38.99 2.59 14.66
C SER A 28 -38.60 2.38 13.18
N LEU A 29 -38.80 1.15 12.69
CA LEU A 29 -38.53 0.68 11.31
C LEU A 29 -39.69 0.93 10.31
N THR A 30 -40.54 1.92 10.52
CA THR A 30 -41.66 2.19 9.61
C THR A 30 -41.71 3.66 9.23
N GLY A 31 -40.83 4.02 8.30
CA GLY A 31 -40.85 5.30 7.59
C GLY A 31 -40.87 5.03 6.09
N ASP A 32 -42.07 4.79 5.58
CA ASP A 32 -42.38 4.56 4.17
C ASP A 32 -42.04 5.83 3.35
N ARG A 33 -40.85 5.83 2.73
CA ARG A 33 -40.50 6.74 1.63
C ARG A 33 -39.67 5.95 0.63
N ALA A 34 -40.30 5.60 -0.48
CA ALA A 34 -39.64 5.13 -1.69
C ALA A 34 -38.64 6.19 -2.20
N LEU A 35 -37.43 6.20 -1.64
CA LEU A 35 -36.28 6.83 -2.23
C LEU A 35 -35.69 5.80 -3.18
N GLY A 36 -35.70 6.12 -4.47
CA GLY A 36 -35.34 5.22 -5.56
C GLY A 36 -34.12 4.38 -5.23
N ALA A 37 -34.14 3.12 -5.70
CA ALA A 37 -33.06 2.16 -5.59
C ALA A 37 -31.80 2.71 -6.29
N ASN A 38 -31.13 3.65 -5.62
CA ASN A 38 -29.73 3.91 -5.82
C ASN A 38 -29.05 2.66 -5.29
N PRO A 39 -28.22 1.95 -6.07
CA PRO A 39 -27.33 0.94 -5.53
C PRO A 39 -26.27 1.63 -4.65
N GLY A 40 -26.70 2.17 -3.51
CA GLY A 40 -25.89 2.69 -2.44
C GLY A 40 -25.40 1.51 -1.61
N GLY A 41 -24.09 1.30 -1.64
CA GLY A 41 -23.41 0.19 -0.98
C GLY A 41 -21.99 0.05 -1.52
N LEU A 42 -21.40 -1.13 -1.34
CA LEU A 42 -20.03 -1.48 -1.78
C LEU A 42 -19.72 -1.15 -3.26
N PHE A 43 -20.75 -0.97 -4.09
CA PHE A 43 -20.67 -0.63 -5.52
C PHE A 43 -20.64 0.88 -5.83
N GLY A 44 -20.90 1.74 -4.84
CA GLY A 44 -20.82 3.21 -4.95
C GLY A 44 -19.44 3.79 -4.62
N ILE A 45 -18.48 2.94 -4.29
CA ILE A 45 -17.12 3.39 -4.01
C ILE A 45 -16.47 3.79 -5.35
N VAL A 46 -16.36 5.09 -5.60
CA VAL A 46 -15.49 5.63 -6.66
C VAL A 46 -14.02 5.46 -6.23
N THR A 47 -13.56 4.23 -6.02
CA THR A 47 -12.13 3.90 -5.95
C THR A 47 -11.58 3.73 -7.35
N ARG A 48 -11.83 4.72 -8.22
CA ARG A 48 -11.05 4.84 -9.45
C ARG A 48 -9.70 5.39 -9.03
N SER A 49 -8.75 4.50 -8.70
CA SER A 49 -7.38 4.92 -8.43
C SER A 49 -6.82 5.66 -9.65
N ILE A 50 -6.05 6.72 -9.41
CA ILE A 50 -5.36 7.54 -10.43
C ILE A 50 -4.57 6.67 -11.44
N VAL A 51 -4.26 5.43 -11.08
CA VAL A 51 -3.62 4.38 -11.89
C VAL A 51 -4.32 4.15 -13.24
N ARG A 52 -5.65 4.29 -13.35
CA ARG A 52 -6.34 4.17 -14.65
C ARG A 52 -6.08 5.35 -15.58
N VAL A 53 -5.87 6.55 -15.04
CA VAL A 53 -5.72 7.79 -15.83
C VAL A 53 -4.26 8.02 -16.24
N HIS A 54 -3.31 7.55 -15.42
CA HIS A 54 -1.88 7.65 -15.70
C HIS A 54 -1.23 6.27 -15.59
N PHE A 55 -1.25 5.52 -16.71
CA PHE A 55 -0.47 4.29 -16.82
C PHE A 55 1.00 4.60 -16.56
N PRO A 56 1.74 3.77 -15.80
CA PRO A 56 3.16 3.97 -15.56
C PRO A 56 3.90 4.14 -16.88
N ARG A 57 4.59 5.28 -17.06
CA ARG A 57 5.39 5.50 -18.27
C ARG A 57 6.65 4.64 -18.20
N PRO A 58 6.98 3.85 -19.24
CA PRO A 58 8.19 3.05 -19.26
C PRO A 58 9.41 3.98 -19.20
N SER A 59 10.38 3.63 -18.35
CA SER A 59 11.65 4.33 -18.26
C SER A 59 12.75 3.31 -18.05
N GLU A 60 13.62 3.19 -19.04
CA GLU A 60 14.66 2.17 -19.07
C GLU A 60 15.67 2.34 -17.93
N ARG A 61 16.03 3.60 -17.64
CA ARG A 61 16.84 3.95 -16.48
C ARG A 61 16.25 3.42 -15.18
N LYS A 62 14.94 3.62 -14.96
CA LYS A 62 14.28 3.11 -13.75
C LYS A 62 14.24 1.58 -13.73
N ARG A 63 13.99 0.94 -14.87
CA ARG A 63 13.95 -0.53 -15.01
C ARG A 63 15.28 -1.15 -14.55
N ILE A 64 16.40 -0.66 -15.07
CA ILE A 64 17.75 -1.17 -14.75
C ILE A 64 18.16 -0.79 -13.33
N THR A 65 18.03 0.47 -12.92
CA THR A 65 18.50 0.92 -11.60
C THR A 65 17.74 0.26 -10.44
N VAL A 66 16.44 -0.01 -10.61
CA VAL A 66 15.59 -0.56 -9.54
C VAL A 66 15.56 -2.09 -9.56
N HIS A 67 15.59 -2.70 -10.74
CA HIS A 67 15.36 -4.15 -10.88
C HIS A 67 16.50 -4.92 -11.55
N GLY A 68 17.57 -4.23 -11.93
CA GLY A 68 18.72 -4.81 -12.62
C GLY A 68 19.58 -5.72 -11.75
N TRP A 69 20.50 -6.42 -12.42
CA TRP A 69 21.38 -7.41 -11.81
C TRP A 69 22.18 -6.86 -10.63
N GLU A 70 22.86 -5.74 -10.82
CA GLU A 70 23.69 -5.10 -9.80
C GLU A 70 22.87 -4.74 -8.55
N LYS A 71 21.65 -4.25 -8.75
CA LYS A 71 20.75 -3.91 -7.65
C LYS A 71 20.35 -5.14 -6.84
N ARG A 72 20.16 -6.29 -7.50
CA ARG A 72 19.87 -7.58 -6.86
C ARG A 72 21.09 -8.15 -6.13
N MET A 73 22.29 -8.00 -6.67
CA MET A 73 23.52 -8.48 -6.03
C MET A 73 23.91 -7.68 -4.78
N LYS A 74 23.55 -6.40 -4.73
CA LYS A 74 23.90 -5.49 -3.62
C LYS A 74 23.31 -5.90 -2.27
N THR A 75 22.15 -6.55 -2.22
CA THR A 75 21.47 -6.91 -0.96
C THR A 75 21.42 -8.43 -0.76
N ALA A 76 21.43 -8.89 0.49
CA ALA A 76 21.27 -10.31 0.81
C ALA A 76 19.93 -10.87 0.31
N SER A 77 18.85 -10.10 0.45
CA SER A 77 17.52 -10.48 -0.06
C SER A 77 17.47 -10.56 -1.58
N GLY A 78 18.16 -9.67 -2.30
CA GLY A 78 18.23 -9.69 -3.75
C GLY A 78 18.96 -10.92 -4.28
N ARG A 79 20.09 -11.31 -3.65
CA ARG A 79 20.81 -12.56 -3.97
C ARG A 79 19.94 -13.79 -3.75
N ARG A 80 19.17 -13.85 -2.65
CA ARG A 80 18.21 -14.92 -2.39
C ARG A 80 17.14 -15.03 -3.48
N ILE A 81 16.64 -13.90 -4.00
CA ILE A 81 15.68 -13.89 -5.12
C ILE A 81 16.32 -14.47 -6.38
N LEU A 82 17.57 -14.11 -6.69
CA LEU A 82 18.28 -14.67 -7.85
C LEU A 82 18.46 -16.18 -7.72
N MET A 83 18.91 -16.66 -6.55
CA MET A 83 19.02 -18.10 -6.26
C MET A 83 17.69 -18.83 -6.49
N ASN A 84 16.58 -18.30 -5.97
CA ASN A 84 15.26 -18.90 -6.18
C ASN A 84 14.84 -18.94 -7.66
N ARG A 85 15.23 -17.94 -8.46
CA ARG A 85 14.92 -17.91 -9.91
C ARG A 85 15.75 -18.93 -10.69
N ILE A 86 17.01 -19.14 -10.31
CA ILE A 86 17.90 -20.16 -10.88
C ILE A 86 17.35 -21.55 -10.55
N LEU A 87 17.01 -21.80 -9.28
CA LEU A 87 16.45 -23.08 -8.85
C LEU A 87 15.10 -23.38 -9.50
N LYS A 88 14.31 -22.34 -9.82
CA LYS A 88 13.08 -22.49 -10.60
C LYS A 88 13.32 -22.73 -12.10
N GLY A 89 14.55 -22.53 -12.60
CA GLY A 89 14.90 -22.68 -14.00
C GLY A 89 14.38 -21.54 -14.89
N ARG A 90 14.30 -20.30 -14.38
CA ARG A 90 13.89 -19.17 -15.22
C ARG A 90 14.99 -18.76 -16.18
N TRP A 91 14.64 -18.44 -17.43
CA TRP A 91 15.60 -17.97 -18.42
C TRP A 91 16.20 -16.58 -18.09
N VAL A 92 15.36 -15.67 -17.61
CA VAL A 92 15.76 -14.30 -17.24
C VAL A 92 15.76 -14.16 -15.72
N TYR A 93 16.86 -13.69 -15.13
CA TYR A 93 17.02 -13.60 -13.67
C TYR A 93 16.73 -12.20 -13.12
N SER A 94 17.19 -11.16 -13.80
CA SER A 94 16.92 -9.76 -13.47
C SER A 94 16.54 -8.99 -14.73
N HIS A 95 16.10 -7.75 -14.54
CA HIS A 95 15.94 -6.81 -15.64
C HIS A 95 17.30 -6.38 -16.21
#